data_AF-A0A661PJ48-F1
#
_entry.id   AF-A0A661PJ48-F1
#
_cell.length_a   1.000
_cell.length_b   1.000
_cell.length_c   1.000
_cell.angle_alpha   90.00
_cell.angle_beta   90.00
_cell.angle_gamma   90.00
#
_symmetry.space_group_name_H-M   'P 1'
#
loop_
_entity.id
_entity.type
_entity.pdbx_description
1 polymer ?
#
loop_
_entity_poly.entity_id
_entity_poly.type
_entity_poly.pdbx_seq_one_letter_code
_entity_poly.pdbx_strand_id
1 'polypeptide(L)'
;MSGAAEQGKGFDETRRVALITKIAELQDDATMLGAALWIGEYGGTADSPGITAYMDAEYDGQGAVAAGSAYWAYDRDGGYGLLNSDGTEKTVLLDVVVRPYPTQVAGDPMSFSYAEDSGTFSVQWRPDPAIEATTEIAIPQRAYPDGYAVDCDGCQVERRPGRLLVWDVPAGDTATVVITR
;
A
#
# COMPACT_ATOMS: atom_id res chain seq x y z
N MET A 1 3.81 18.55 -5.04
CA MET A 1 2.95 19.01 -3.92
C MET A 1 3.11 18.10 -2.68
N SER A 2 3.75 16.92 -2.78
CA SER A 2 4.29 16.18 -1.63
C SER A 2 5.42 16.94 -0.91
N GLY A 3 6.18 17.75 -1.65
CA GLY A 3 7.37 18.45 -1.15
C GLY A 3 7.19 19.29 0.12
N ALA A 4 5.99 19.75 0.50
CA ALA A 4 5.83 20.43 1.80
C ALA A 4 5.90 19.46 2.98
N ALA A 5 5.21 18.32 2.89
CA ALA A 5 5.22 17.28 3.92
C ALA A 5 6.62 16.66 4.03
N GLU A 6 7.22 16.31 2.89
CA GLU A 6 8.60 15.82 2.82
C GLU A 6 9.59 16.85 3.40
N GLN A 7 9.42 18.16 3.14
CA GLN A 7 10.29 19.20 3.74
C GLN A 7 10.04 19.46 5.24
N GLY A 8 9.23 18.65 5.92
CA GLY A 8 8.91 18.83 7.33
C GLY A 8 8.02 20.03 7.62
N LYS A 9 7.31 20.56 6.61
CA LYS A 9 6.40 21.72 6.74
C LYS A 9 4.96 21.29 7.03
N GLY A 10 4.75 20.01 7.27
CA GLY A 10 3.44 19.40 7.48
C GLY A 10 2.63 19.19 6.20
N PHE A 11 1.49 18.55 6.36
CA PHE A 11 0.55 18.22 5.31
C PHE A 11 -0.84 18.77 5.62
N ASP A 12 -1.40 19.50 4.66
CA ASP A 12 -2.77 19.97 4.66
C ASP A 12 -3.64 18.97 3.92
N GLU A 13 -4.55 18.32 4.63
CA GLU A 13 -5.40 17.24 4.09
C GLU A 13 -6.28 17.70 2.92
N THR A 14 -6.56 19.00 2.78
CA THR A 14 -7.23 19.54 1.59
C THR A 14 -6.44 19.30 0.30
N ARG A 15 -5.15 18.95 0.39
CA ARG A 15 -4.27 18.59 -0.72
C ARG A 15 -4.31 17.12 -1.10
N ARG A 16 -5.01 16.26 -0.36
CA ARG A 16 -5.07 14.80 -0.60
C ARG A 16 -5.35 14.45 -2.06
N VAL A 17 -6.41 15.02 -2.62
CA VAL A 17 -6.80 14.75 -4.02
C VAL A 17 -5.72 15.17 -5.01
N ALA A 18 -5.06 16.31 -4.76
CA ALA A 18 -3.98 16.78 -5.62
C ALA A 18 -2.74 15.88 -5.55
N LEU A 19 -2.46 15.28 -4.39
CA LEU A 19 -1.37 14.32 -4.25
C LEU A 19 -1.65 13.03 -5.02
N ILE A 20 -2.83 12.43 -4.83
CA ILE A 20 -3.25 11.21 -5.54
C ILE A 20 -3.26 11.45 -7.06
N THR A 21 -3.78 12.59 -7.50
CA THR A 21 -3.76 12.97 -8.92
C THR A 21 -2.33 13.03 -9.44
N LYS A 22 -1.38 13.53 -8.65
CA LYS A 22 0.01 13.61 -9.07
C LYS A 22 0.65 12.23 -9.26
N ILE A 23 0.32 11.26 -8.42
CA ILE A 23 0.80 9.88 -8.57
C ILE A 23 0.22 9.26 -9.84
N ALA A 24 -1.05 9.53 -10.17
CA ALA A 24 -1.64 9.10 -11.43
C ALA A 24 -0.92 9.70 -12.66
N GLU A 25 -0.56 10.99 -12.63
CA GLU A 25 0.25 11.61 -13.68
C GLU A 25 1.63 10.93 -13.84
N LEU A 26 2.26 10.49 -12.75
CA LEU A 26 3.53 9.75 -12.82
C LEU A 26 3.34 8.37 -13.48
N GLN A 27 2.19 7.73 -13.28
CA GLN A 27 1.86 6.48 -13.96
C GLN A 27 1.65 6.71 -15.46
N ASP A 28 1.02 7.81 -15.85
CA ASP A 28 0.85 8.19 -17.25
C ASP A 28 2.22 8.40 -17.92
N ASP A 29 3.13 9.14 -17.26
CA ASP A 29 4.51 9.34 -17.73
C ASP A 29 5.26 8.00 -17.90
N ALA A 30 5.19 7.11 -16.91
CA ALA A 30 5.81 5.79 -16.98
C ALA A 30 5.24 4.95 -18.15
N THR A 31 3.93 5.00 -18.34
CA THR A 31 3.23 4.29 -19.43
C THR A 31 3.68 4.82 -20.79
N MET A 32 3.81 6.14 -20.96
CA MET A 32 4.32 6.75 -22.19
C MET A 32 5.75 6.31 -22.53
N LEU A 33 6.55 5.97 -21.51
CA LEU A 33 7.90 5.44 -21.66
C LEU A 33 7.94 3.91 -21.87
N GLY A 34 6.79 3.22 -21.83
CA GLY A 34 6.73 1.77 -21.86
C GLY A 34 7.35 1.11 -20.62
N ALA A 35 7.30 1.80 -19.47
CA ALA A 35 7.89 1.38 -18.21
C ALA A 35 6.84 1.21 -17.11
N ALA A 36 7.19 0.48 -16.05
CA ALA A 36 6.42 0.45 -14.81
C ALA A 36 6.77 1.67 -13.93
N LEU A 37 5.80 2.16 -13.16
CA LEU A 37 6.05 3.15 -12.12
C LEU A 37 6.61 2.48 -10.86
N TRP A 38 7.73 2.98 -10.38
CA TRP A 38 8.28 2.63 -9.07
C TRP A 38 8.71 3.92 -8.35
N ILE A 39 8.08 4.20 -7.21
CA ILE A 39 8.31 5.42 -6.42
C ILE A 39 9.47 5.17 -5.47
N GLY A 40 10.63 5.73 -5.79
CA GLY A 40 11.85 5.39 -5.05
C GLY A 40 11.97 5.98 -3.66
N GLU A 41 11.25 7.07 -3.39
CA GLU A 41 11.25 7.70 -2.08
C GLU A 41 9.90 8.35 -1.83
N TYR A 42 9.40 8.15 -0.62
CA TYR A 42 8.36 8.96 0.01
C TYR A 42 8.57 8.90 1.53
N GLY A 43 8.04 9.88 2.26
CA GLY A 43 8.14 9.90 3.71
C GLY A 43 8.17 11.31 4.29
N GLY A 44 8.34 11.40 5.61
CA GLY A 44 8.37 12.67 6.32
C GLY A 44 8.74 12.48 7.78
N THR A 45 8.92 13.59 8.49
CA THR A 45 9.31 13.55 9.91
C THR A 45 8.12 13.18 10.81
N ALA A 46 8.37 12.37 11.84
CA ALA A 46 7.34 11.86 12.75
C ALA A 46 6.55 12.94 13.50
N ASP A 47 7.15 14.11 13.71
CA ASP A 47 6.58 15.26 14.41
C ASP A 47 5.92 16.29 13.47
N SER A 48 6.00 16.08 12.15
CA SER A 48 5.37 16.98 11.18
C SER A 48 3.85 16.95 11.31
N PRO A 49 3.16 18.12 11.40
CA PRO A 49 1.71 18.16 11.41
C PRO A 49 1.11 17.47 10.18
N GLY A 50 0.15 16.57 10.39
CA GLY A 50 -0.53 15.86 9.29
C GLY A 50 0.28 14.73 8.64
N ILE A 51 1.40 14.30 9.23
CA ILE A 51 2.25 13.25 8.65
C ILE A 51 1.49 11.95 8.37
N THR A 52 0.62 11.48 9.27
CA THR A 52 -0.17 10.26 9.06
C THR A 52 -1.12 10.42 7.87
N ALA A 53 -1.84 11.53 7.78
CA ALA A 53 -2.72 11.82 6.64
C ALA A 53 -1.97 11.92 5.30
N TYR A 54 -0.72 12.39 5.31
CA TYR A 54 0.15 12.37 4.13
C TYR A 54 0.49 10.93 3.72
N MET A 55 0.94 10.11 4.67
CA MET A 55 1.28 8.69 4.44
C MET A 55 0.08 7.88 3.94
N ASP A 56 -1.13 8.20 4.43
CA ASP A 56 -2.40 7.64 3.95
C ASP A 56 -2.71 8.02 2.51
N ALA A 57 -2.46 9.28 2.16
CA ALA A 57 -2.70 9.79 0.81
C ALA A 57 -1.68 9.22 -0.20
N GLU A 58 -0.41 9.04 0.22
CA GLU A 58 0.62 8.35 -0.55
C GLU A 58 0.23 6.91 -0.82
N TYR A 59 -0.17 6.16 0.22
CA TYR A 59 -0.58 4.77 0.08
C TYR A 59 -1.78 4.60 -0.86
N ASP A 60 -2.80 5.45 -0.71
CA ASP A 60 -3.98 5.43 -1.59
C ASP A 60 -3.62 5.77 -3.03
N GLY A 61 -2.76 6.75 -3.25
CA GLY A 61 -2.32 7.12 -4.60
C GLY A 61 -1.49 6.02 -5.26
N GLN A 62 -0.56 5.42 -4.52
CA GLN A 62 0.26 4.29 -4.96
C GLN A 62 -0.63 3.08 -5.29
N GLY A 63 -1.57 2.76 -4.40
CA GLY A 63 -2.53 1.69 -4.56
C GLY A 63 -3.49 1.89 -5.71
N ALA A 64 -3.93 3.13 -5.99
CA ALA A 64 -4.83 3.44 -7.10
C ALA A 64 -4.24 3.14 -8.48
N VAL A 65 -2.91 3.09 -8.59
CA VAL A 65 -2.19 2.76 -9.84
C VAL A 65 -1.35 1.50 -9.73
N ALA A 66 -1.51 0.73 -8.65
CA ALA A 66 -0.73 -0.47 -8.33
C ALA A 66 0.80 -0.27 -8.43
N ALA A 67 1.30 0.90 -8.04
CA ALA A 67 2.73 1.20 -8.07
C ALA A 67 3.47 0.59 -6.88
N GLY A 68 4.71 0.17 -7.12
CA GLY A 68 5.66 -0.14 -6.05
C GLY A 68 6.26 1.13 -5.46
N SER A 69 6.66 1.09 -4.19
CA SER A 69 7.31 2.21 -3.52
C SER A 69 8.36 1.77 -2.51
N ALA A 70 9.24 2.70 -2.13
CA ALA A 70 10.16 2.55 -1.00
C ALA A 70 10.04 3.74 -0.05
N TYR A 71 9.74 3.45 1.21
CA TYR A 71 9.77 4.45 2.26
C TYR A 71 11.20 4.87 2.55
N TRP A 72 11.45 6.18 2.56
CA TRP A 72 12.68 6.74 3.11
C TRP A 72 12.43 7.10 4.58
N ALA A 73 13.10 6.54 5.58
CA ALA A 73 14.05 5.43 5.50
C ALA A 73 13.99 4.51 6.72
N TYR A 74 14.48 3.28 6.55
CA TYR A 74 14.67 2.34 7.65
C TYR A 74 16.02 2.60 8.35
N ASP A 75 16.07 3.65 9.15
CA ASP A 75 17.22 4.03 9.96
C ASP A 75 16.80 4.54 11.35
N ARG A 76 17.79 4.91 12.18
CA ARG A 76 17.59 5.45 13.52
C ARG A 76 17.85 6.95 13.52
N ASP A 77 16.99 7.67 14.23
CA ASP A 77 17.04 9.12 14.47
C ASP A 77 17.07 10.01 13.22
N GLY A 78 16.64 11.26 13.40
CA GLY A 78 16.69 12.28 12.35
C GLY A 78 15.76 11.99 11.18
N GLY A 79 15.60 13.01 10.33
CA GLY A 79 14.85 12.92 9.07
C GLY A 79 13.56 12.11 9.17
N TYR A 80 13.46 11.10 8.30
CA TYR A 80 12.29 10.23 8.16
C TYR A 80 12.51 8.86 8.82
N GLY A 81 13.48 8.71 9.72
CA GLY A 81 13.81 7.39 10.26
C GLY A 81 12.66 6.75 11.02
N LEU A 82 12.41 5.46 10.78
CA LEU A 82 11.34 4.69 11.44
C LEU A 82 11.66 4.32 12.90
N LEU A 83 12.91 4.45 13.33
CA LEU A 83 13.37 4.06 14.65
C LEU A 83 13.88 5.27 15.45
N ASN A 84 13.64 5.23 16.76
CA ASN A 84 14.28 6.12 17.73
C ASN A 84 15.76 5.76 17.89
N SER A 85 16.52 6.65 18.55
CA SER A 85 17.95 6.48 18.87
C SER A 85 18.30 5.14 19.51
N ASP A 86 17.46 4.70 20.44
CA ASP A 86 17.60 3.45 21.19
C ASP A 86 17.16 2.21 20.38
N GLY A 87 16.69 2.40 19.15
CA GLY A 87 16.20 1.35 18.27
C GLY A 87 14.73 0.97 18.49
N THR A 88 14.02 1.65 19.40
CA THR A 88 12.58 1.47 19.54
C THR A 88 11.82 2.08 18.37
N GLU A 89 10.61 1.59 18.12
CA GLU A 89 9.78 2.02 17.00
C GLU A 89 9.23 3.45 17.18
N LYS A 90 9.21 4.24 16.10
CA LYS A 90 8.35 5.43 16.00
C LYS A 90 6.97 4.97 15.51
N THR A 91 6.10 4.60 16.44
CA THR A 91 4.77 4.04 16.13
C THR A 91 3.94 4.95 15.23
N VAL A 92 4.02 6.27 15.40
CA VAL A 92 3.34 7.26 14.52
C VAL A 92 3.65 7.09 13.03
N LEU A 93 4.84 6.59 12.67
CA LEU A 93 5.22 6.30 11.29
C LEU A 93 4.99 4.82 10.93
N LEU A 94 5.39 3.89 11.80
CA LEU A 94 5.25 2.47 11.50
C LEU A 94 3.80 1.99 11.41
N ASP A 95 2.89 2.59 12.17
CA ASP A 95 1.47 2.25 12.13
C ASP A 95 0.86 2.56 10.75
N VAL A 96 1.36 3.57 10.04
CA VAL A 96 0.88 3.95 8.69
C VAL A 96 1.71 3.37 7.54
N VAL A 97 2.96 2.93 7.79
CA VAL A 97 3.79 2.26 6.78
C VAL A 97 3.48 0.77 6.68
N VAL A 98 3.16 0.11 7.80
CA VAL A 98 2.97 -1.35 7.86
C VAL A 98 1.53 -1.71 7.50
N ARG A 99 1.27 -1.90 6.21
CA ARG A 99 -0.07 -2.16 5.65
C ARG A 99 -0.16 -3.44 4.81
N PRO A 100 -1.35 -4.03 4.65
CA PRO A 100 -1.55 -5.13 3.73
C PRO A 100 -1.45 -4.67 2.27
N TYR A 101 -0.70 -5.39 1.43
CA TYR A 101 -0.51 -5.07 0.01
C TYR A 101 -0.28 -6.35 -0.81
N PRO A 102 -0.56 -6.37 -2.12
CA PRO A 102 -0.23 -7.51 -2.97
C PRO A 102 1.29 -7.57 -3.19
N THR A 103 1.92 -8.66 -2.77
CA THR A 103 3.36 -8.91 -3.02
C THR A 103 3.60 -9.54 -4.38
N GLN A 104 2.65 -10.36 -4.84
CA GLN A 104 2.66 -11.08 -6.11
C GLN A 104 1.23 -11.23 -6.61
N VAL A 105 0.99 -11.07 -7.91
CA VAL A 105 -0.34 -11.13 -8.51
C VAL A 105 -0.31 -12.06 -9.73
N ALA A 106 -1.24 -13.01 -9.78
CA ALA A 106 -1.42 -13.91 -10.92
C ALA A 106 -2.23 -13.21 -12.04
N GLY A 107 -1.61 -12.20 -12.66
CA GLY A 107 -2.17 -11.40 -13.75
C GLY A 107 -1.73 -9.94 -13.69
N ASP A 108 -2.55 -9.03 -14.23
CA ASP A 108 -2.25 -7.59 -14.26
C ASP A 108 -2.84 -6.89 -13.02
N PRO A 109 -2.03 -6.42 -12.06
CA PRO A 109 -2.55 -5.67 -10.91
C PRO A 109 -3.17 -4.35 -11.38
N MET A 110 -4.39 -4.05 -10.91
CA MET A 110 -5.12 -2.84 -11.28
C MET A 110 -5.09 -1.81 -10.16
N SER A 111 -5.44 -2.23 -8.95
CA SER A 111 -5.43 -1.35 -7.78
C SER A 111 -5.45 -2.12 -6.47
N PHE A 112 -5.05 -1.45 -5.39
CA PHE A 112 -5.30 -1.87 -4.03
C PHE A 112 -5.55 -0.67 -3.11
N SER A 113 -6.16 -0.91 -1.95
CA SER A 113 -6.45 0.13 -0.97
C SER A 113 -6.55 -0.46 0.43
N TYR A 114 -6.27 0.34 1.46
CA TYR A 114 -6.47 -0.04 2.86
C TYR A 114 -7.10 1.11 3.65
N ALA A 115 -8.31 0.89 4.17
CA ALA A 115 -8.98 1.84 5.05
C ALA A 115 -8.62 1.52 6.51
N GLU A 116 -7.79 2.37 7.12
CA GLU A 116 -7.31 2.21 8.50
C GLU A 116 -8.43 2.08 9.53
N ASP A 117 -9.46 2.93 9.41
CA ASP A 117 -10.58 2.98 10.36
C ASP A 117 -11.33 1.64 10.44
N SER A 118 -11.65 1.04 9.29
CA SER A 118 -12.38 -0.24 9.23
C SER A 118 -11.46 -1.46 9.19
N GLY A 119 -10.18 -1.28 8.88
CA GLY A 119 -9.25 -2.37 8.57
C GLY A 119 -9.60 -3.10 7.28
N THR A 120 -10.33 -2.45 6.37
CA THR A 120 -10.73 -3.05 5.09
C THR A 120 -9.61 -2.88 4.07
N PHE A 121 -9.00 -3.98 3.65
CA PHE A 121 -8.14 -4.04 2.49
C PHE A 121 -8.92 -4.54 1.28
N SER A 122 -8.64 -3.99 0.11
CA SER A 122 -9.17 -4.47 -1.16
C SER A 122 -8.06 -4.48 -2.20
N VAL A 123 -8.02 -5.50 -3.05
CA VAL A 123 -7.13 -5.59 -4.21
C VAL A 123 -7.92 -6.08 -5.42
N GLN A 124 -7.62 -5.49 -6.58
CA GLN A 124 -8.21 -5.82 -7.86
C GLN A 124 -7.12 -6.07 -8.90
N TRP A 125 -7.33 -7.08 -9.73
CA TRP A 125 -6.44 -7.39 -10.84
C TRP A 125 -7.20 -8.08 -11.97
N ARG A 126 -6.63 -8.05 -13.19
CA ARG A 126 -7.09 -8.88 -14.30
C ARG A 126 -6.39 -10.24 -14.22
N PRO A 127 -7.09 -11.35 -13.99
CA PRO A 127 -6.45 -12.66 -13.90
C PRO A 127 -5.82 -13.10 -15.23
N ASP A 128 -4.66 -13.74 -15.17
CA ASP A 128 -4.08 -14.46 -16.31
C ASP A 128 -4.14 -15.97 -16.04
N PRO A 129 -5.02 -16.73 -16.73
CA PRO A 129 -5.19 -18.16 -16.51
C PRO A 129 -3.96 -19.00 -16.95
N ALA A 130 -2.99 -18.41 -17.65
CA ALA A 130 -1.74 -19.09 -17.97
C ALA A 130 -0.75 -19.11 -16.77
N ILE A 131 -1.00 -18.31 -15.73
CA ILE A 131 -0.17 -18.25 -14.53
C ILE A 131 -0.68 -19.28 -13.51
N GLU A 132 0.10 -20.34 -13.27
CA GLU A 132 -0.22 -21.39 -12.29
C GLU A 132 0.13 -21.00 -10.83
N ALA A 133 0.91 -19.93 -10.63
CA ALA A 133 1.28 -19.44 -9.30
C ALA A 133 0.10 -18.70 -8.63
N THR A 134 0.07 -18.71 -7.30
CA THR A 134 -0.96 -18.01 -6.51
C THR A 134 -0.69 -16.51 -6.43
N THR A 135 -1.74 -15.69 -6.37
CA THR A 135 -1.64 -14.32 -5.87
C THR A 135 -1.27 -14.37 -4.38
N GLU A 136 -0.28 -13.58 -3.95
CA GLU A 136 0.16 -13.47 -2.54
C GLU A 136 -0.04 -12.05 -2.03
N ILE A 137 -0.79 -11.92 -0.92
CA ILE A 137 -1.04 -10.65 -0.23
C ILE A 137 -0.31 -10.68 1.11
N ALA A 138 0.50 -9.67 1.40
CA ALA A 138 1.08 -9.47 2.72
C ALA A 138 -0.02 -9.09 3.71
N ILE A 139 -0.06 -9.74 4.87
CA ILE A 139 -1.04 -9.51 5.94
C ILE A 139 -0.29 -9.22 7.23
N PRO A 140 0.08 -7.94 7.50
CA PRO A 140 0.80 -7.61 8.71
C PRO A 140 -0.03 -7.88 9.95
N GLN A 141 0.56 -8.51 10.98
CA GLN A 141 -0.11 -8.73 12.26
C GLN A 141 -0.53 -7.42 12.94
N ARG A 142 0.20 -6.31 12.69
CA ARG A 142 -0.16 -4.97 13.20
C ARG A 142 -1.53 -4.51 12.69
N ALA A 143 -1.85 -4.80 11.42
CA ALA A 143 -3.11 -4.42 10.78
C ALA A 143 -4.29 -5.32 11.21
N TYR A 144 -3.98 -6.58 11.54
CA TYR A 144 -4.96 -7.63 11.84
C TYR A 144 -4.55 -8.45 13.10
N PRO A 145 -4.47 -7.82 14.29
CA PRO A 145 -3.96 -8.47 15.49
C PRO A 145 -4.84 -9.63 15.97
N ASP A 146 -6.15 -9.52 15.74
CA ASP A 146 -7.17 -10.49 16.16
C ASP A 146 -7.60 -11.45 15.03
N GLY A 147 -6.92 -11.39 13.88
CA GLY A 147 -7.29 -12.12 12.67
C GLY A 147 -8.01 -11.26 11.64
N TYR A 148 -8.52 -11.92 10.59
CA TYR A 148 -9.16 -11.27 9.45
C TYR A 148 -10.13 -12.20 8.71
N ALA A 149 -11.19 -11.66 8.13
CA ALA A 149 -12.05 -12.35 7.16
C ALA A 149 -11.57 -12.11 5.72
N VAL A 150 -11.92 -13.01 4.81
CA VAL A 150 -11.62 -12.89 3.37
C VAL A 150 -12.89 -13.12 2.58
N ASP A 151 -13.18 -12.21 1.66
CA ASP A 151 -14.18 -12.34 0.61
C ASP A 151 -13.48 -12.24 -0.76
N CYS A 152 -13.74 -13.20 -1.63
CA CYS A 152 -13.10 -13.30 -2.94
C CYS A 152 -13.98 -14.03 -3.96
N ASP A 153 -15.30 -14.00 -3.74
CA ASP A 153 -16.33 -14.56 -4.63
C ASP A 153 -16.10 -16.02 -5.07
N GLY A 154 -15.70 -16.91 -4.15
CA GLY A 154 -15.56 -18.34 -4.46
C GLY A 154 -14.15 -18.77 -4.90
N CYS A 155 -13.14 -17.91 -4.73
CA CYS A 155 -11.75 -18.30 -4.82
C CYS A 155 -11.35 -19.35 -3.77
N GLN A 156 -10.18 -19.96 -3.95
CA GLN A 156 -9.50 -20.74 -2.93
C GLN A 156 -8.45 -19.89 -2.20
N VAL A 157 -8.29 -20.13 -0.90
CA VAL A 157 -7.33 -19.40 -0.06
C VAL A 157 -6.52 -20.29 0.86
N GLU A 158 -5.27 -19.92 1.08
CA GLU A 158 -4.40 -20.50 2.11
C GLU A 158 -3.87 -19.37 3.02
N ARG A 159 -4.12 -19.49 4.32
CA ARG A 159 -3.62 -18.54 5.32
C ARG A 159 -2.27 -19.01 5.84
N ARG A 160 -1.26 -18.16 5.77
CA ARG A 160 0.07 -18.40 6.35
C ARG A 160 0.43 -17.26 7.31
N PRO A 161 1.41 -17.45 8.22
CA PRO A 161 1.89 -16.35 9.05
C PRO A 161 2.32 -15.16 8.18
N GLY A 162 1.68 -14.01 8.40
CA GLY A 162 1.98 -12.76 7.71
C GLY A 162 1.53 -12.65 6.25
N ARG A 163 0.80 -13.64 5.68
CA ARG A 163 0.41 -13.62 4.26
C ARG A 163 -0.84 -14.46 3.95
N LEU A 164 -1.51 -14.11 2.87
CA LEU A 164 -2.66 -14.82 2.29
C LEU A 164 -2.33 -15.22 0.85
N LEU A 165 -2.50 -16.50 0.52
CA LEU A 165 -2.43 -16.99 -0.85
C LEU A 165 -3.83 -17.15 -1.42
N VAL A 166 -4.02 -16.76 -2.68
CA VAL A 166 -5.30 -16.77 -3.39
C VAL A 166 -5.12 -17.39 -4.77
N TRP A 167 -6.00 -18.32 -5.15
CA TRP A 167 -6.04 -18.94 -6.48
C TRP A 167 -7.47 -19.38 -6.84
N ASP A 168 -7.66 -19.92 -8.05
CA ASP A 168 -8.96 -20.33 -8.59
C ASP A 168 -10.03 -19.22 -8.47
N VAL A 169 -9.63 -17.97 -8.72
CA VAL A 169 -10.57 -16.84 -8.72
C VAL A 169 -11.63 -17.00 -9.82
N PRO A 170 -12.85 -16.46 -9.64
CA PRO A 170 -13.91 -16.56 -10.65
C PRO A 170 -13.47 -16.06 -12.01
N ALA A 171 -13.99 -16.72 -13.05
CA ALA A 171 -13.80 -16.27 -14.41
C ALA A 171 -14.46 -14.90 -14.62
N GLY A 172 -13.71 -13.96 -15.21
CA GLY A 172 -14.16 -12.60 -15.47
C GLY A 172 -12.98 -11.70 -15.81
N ASP A 173 -13.28 -10.45 -16.16
CA ASP A 173 -12.25 -9.47 -16.53
C ASP A 173 -11.50 -8.90 -15.32
N THR A 174 -12.07 -9.03 -14.11
CA THR A 174 -11.50 -8.54 -12.87
C THR A 174 -11.76 -9.52 -11.73
N ALA A 175 -10.71 -9.91 -11.02
CA ALA A 175 -10.81 -10.56 -9.72
C ALA A 175 -10.67 -9.51 -8.62
N THR A 176 -11.41 -9.69 -7.52
CA THR A 176 -11.37 -8.82 -6.35
C THR A 176 -11.20 -9.68 -5.10
N VAL A 177 -10.32 -9.26 -4.20
CA VAL A 177 -10.22 -9.82 -2.84
C VAL A 177 -10.42 -8.68 -1.85
N VAL A 178 -11.36 -8.88 -0.92
CA VAL A 178 -11.62 -7.97 0.19
C VAL A 178 -11.25 -8.68 1.49
N ILE A 179 -10.51 -7.98 2.35
CA ILE A 179 -10.08 -8.45 3.66
C ILE A 179 -10.59 -7.47 4.70
N THR A 180 -11.22 -7.98 5.76
CA THR A 180 -11.70 -7.16 6.88
C THR A 180 -11.18 -7.72 8.19
N ARG A 181 -11.21 -6.91 9.26
CA ARG A 181 -11.06 -7.42 10.63
C ARG A 181 -12.18 -8.43 10.93
#